data_AF-A0AAE4GDR3-F1
#
_entry.id   AF-A0AAE4GDR3-F1
#
_cell.length_a   1.000
_cell.length_b   1.000
_cell.length_c   1.000
_cell.angle_alpha   90.00
_cell.angle_beta   90.00
_cell.angle_gamma   90.00
#
_symmetry.space_group_name_H-M   'P 1'
#
loop_
_entity.id
_entity.type
_entity.pdbx_description
1 polymer ?
#
loop_
_entity_poly.entity_id
_entity_poly.type
_entity_poly.pdbx_seq_one_letter_code
_entity_poly.pdbx_strand_id
1 'polypeptide(L)'
;MLPFAKVRVPVPTALLGKVELYVSSCTRIITGRSDAMQDWASLNASPRKVLEWFATAGFAASGEAAALAPFQPCAARLASLDQLKHRVRPALAIPRFWQLDGSNYGFDASPHLSYWLAVNEASFVPLLVPTHQMAHFSRALVA
;
A
#
# COMPACT_ATOMS: atom_id res chain seq x y z
N MET A 1 -18.02 -5.04 -18.16
CA MET A 1 -17.25 -5.54 -17.00
C MET A 1 -16.34 -4.43 -16.53
N LEU A 2 -16.46 -3.98 -15.28
CA LEU A 2 -15.57 -2.94 -14.74
C LEU A 2 -14.14 -3.50 -14.61
N PRO A 3 -13.09 -2.76 -14.98
CA PRO A 3 -11.74 -3.28 -15.14
C PRO A 3 -10.98 -3.31 -13.79
N PHE A 4 -11.56 -3.96 -12.79
CA PHE A 4 -10.97 -4.09 -11.46
C PHE A 4 -10.65 -5.54 -11.16
N ALA A 5 -9.39 -5.84 -10.85
CA ALA A 5 -9.00 -7.13 -10.29
C ALA A 5 -9.15 -7.08 -8.77
N LYS A 6 -9.93 -8.00 -8.23
CA LYS A 6 -10.18 -8.09 -6.79
C LYS A 6 -9.07 -8.90 -6.12
N VAL A 7 -8.50 -8.37 -5.04
CA VAL A 7 -7.52 -9.02 -4.19
C VAL A 7 -8.16 -9.35 -2.85
N ARG A 8 -8.00 -10.58 -2.39
CA ARG A 8 -8.49 -11.03 -1.09
C ARG A 8 -7.30 -11.33 -0.21
N VAL A 9 -7.18 -10.59 0.89
CA VAL A 9 -6.07 -10.70 1.84
C VAL A 9 -6.60 -11.41 3.08
N PRO A 10 -6.17 -12.65 3.39
CA PRO A 10 -6.53 -13.28 4.65
C PRO A 10 -5.93 -12.49 5.81
N VAL A 11 -6.73 -12.27 6.86
CA VAL A 11 -6.33 -11.54 8.06
C VAL A 11 -6.82 -12.34 9.26
N PRO A 12 -5.93 -12.96 10.05
CA PRO A 12 -6.32 -13.81 11.18
C PRO A 12 -7.21 -13.10 12.21
N THR A 13 -6.99 -11.80 12.41
CA THR A 13 -7.76 -11.00 13.37
C THR A 13 -9.12 -10.51 12.83
N ALA A 14 -9.42 -10.74 11.54
CA ALA A 14 -10.69 -10.37 10.94
C ALA A 14 -11.74 -11.47 11.14
N LEU A 15 -12.96 -11.10 11.57
CA LEU A 15 -14.06 -12.06 11.78
C LEU A 15 -14.48 -12.77 10.49
N LEU A 16 -14.36 -12.09 9.35
CA LEU A 16 -14.68 -12.65 8.03
C LEU A 16 -13.54 -13.49 7.44
N GLY A 17 -12.40 -13.58 8.14
CA GLY A 17 -11.19 -14.29 7.72
C GLY A 17 -10.42 -13.65 6.57
N LYS A 18 -10.95 -12.60 5.92
CA LYS A 18 -10.28 -11.87 4.84
C LYS A 18 -10.79 -10.44 4.66
N VAL A 19 -9.91 -9.59 4.13
CA VAL A 19 -10.19 -8.23 3.67
C VAL A 19 -10.17 -8.20 2.14
N GLU A 20 -11.12 -7.50 1.53
CA GLU A 20 -11.23 -7.39 0.07
C GLU A 20 -10.72 -6.02 -0.41
N LEU A 21 -9.73 -6.05 -1.31
CA LEU A 21 -9.06 -4.90 -1.91
C LEU A 21 -9.18 -4.97 -3.43
N TYR A 22 -8.92 -3.87 -4.12
CA TYR A 22 -9.10 -3.79 -5.56
C TYR A 22 -7.90 -3.13 -6.24
N VAL A 23 -7.42 -3.79 -7.29
CA VAL A 23 -6.51 -3.23 -8.28
C VAL A 23 -7.37 -2.63 -9.38
N SER A 24 -7.30 -1.32 -9.57
CA SER A 24 -7.77 -0.71 -10.82
C SER A 24 -6.69 -0.87 -11.86
N SER A 25 -7.00 -1.48 -13.00
CA SER A 25 -6.05 -1.52 -14.12
C SER A 25 -5.81 -0.14 -14.74
N CYS A 26 -6.63 0.88 -14.39
CA CYS A 26 -6.71 2.13 -15.15
C CYS A 26 -6.97 3.40 -14.32
N THR A 27 -6.69 3.47 -13.01
CA THR A 27 -6.79 4.78 -12.32
C THR A 27 -5.59 5.65 -12.66
N ARG A 28 -5.65 6.21 -13.87
CA ARG A 28 -5.16 7.52 -14.25
C ARG A 28 -5.80 8.51 -13.27
N ILE A 29 -5.20 8.67 -12.09
CA ILE A 29 -5.58 9.76 -11.21
C ILE A 29 -4.92 10.99 -11.78
N ILE A 30 -5.76 11.95 -12.18
CA ILE A 30 -5.38 13.28 -12.66
C ILE A 30 -4.91 14.08 -11.43
N THR A 31 -3.78 13.71 -10.84
CA THR A 31 -3.04 14.59 -9.93
C THR A 31 -1.89 15.17 -10.71
N GLY A 32 -2.15 16.23 -11.49
CA GLY A 32 -1.22 17.28 -11.95
C GLY A 32 0.12 16.94 -12.63
N ARG A 33 0.59 15.68 -12.63
CA ARG A 33 1.80 15.23 -13.29
C ARG A 33 1.40 14.32 -14.44
N SER A 34 1.36 14.92 -15.62
CA SER A 34 1.08 14.28 -16.90
C SER A 34 2.25 13.44 -17.44
N ASP A 35 3.29 13.18 -16.66
CA ASP A 35 4.52 12.56 -17.16
C ASP A 35 4.82 11.25 -16.45
N ALA A 36 4.04 10.23 -16.84
CA ALA A 36 4.50 8.88 -17.17
C ALA A 36 3.31 7.93 -17.05
N MET A 37 2.97 7.27 -18.15
CA MET A 37 2.33 5.95 -18.09
C MET A 37 3.34 4.99 -17.44
N GLN A 38 3.50 5.06 -16.11
CA GLN A 38 4.26 4.05 -15.41
C GLN A 38 3.39 2.80 -15.36
N ASP A 39 3.88 1.72 -15.96
CA ASP A 39 3.30 0.40 -15.74
C ASP A 39 3.45 0.09 -14.25
N TRP A 40 2.32 -0.08 -13.57
CA TRP A 40 2.27 -0.47 -12.16
C TRP A 40 2.16 -1.98 -12.06
N ALA A 41 2.97 -2.56 -11.19
CA ALA A 41 2.97 -3.98 -10.92
C ALA A 41 2.55 -4.24 -9.47
N SER A 42 1.78 -5.31 -9.27
CA SER A 42 1.36 -5.76 -7.95
C SER A 42 2.48 -6.53 -7.27
N LEU A 43 2.76 -6.17 -6.01
CA LEU A 43 3.71 -6.84 -5.14
C LEU A 43 2.98 -7.35 -3.90
N ASN A 44 3.16 -8.62 -3.58
CA ASN A 44 2.68 -9.20 -2.33
C ASN A 44 3.84 -9.19 -1.31
N ALA A 45 3.85 -8.19 -0.45
CA ALA A 45 4.90 -8.01 0.55
C ALA A 45 4.65 -8.83 1.81
N SER A 46 5.73 -9.18 2.51
CA SER A 46 5.71 -9.77 3.84
C SER A 46 5.27 -8.73 4.89
N PRO A 47 4.29 -9.03 5.76
CA PRO A 47 3.87 -8.15 6.85
C PRO A 47 5.04 -7.67 7.70
N ARG A 48 5.94 -8.59 8.07
CA ARG A 48 7.11 -8.28 8.89
C ARG A 48 8.02 -7.28 8.20
N LYS A 49 8.32 -7.50 6.92
CA LYS A 49 9.16 -6.58 6.14
C LYS A 49 8.52 -5.23 5.95
N VAL A 50 7.20 -5.18 5.79
CA VAL A 50 6.45 -3.92 5.74
C VAL A 50 6.58 -3.15 7.05
N LEU A 51 6.50 -3.80 8.22
CA LEU A 51 6.73 -3.14 9.51
C LEU A 51 8.18 -2.63 9.67
N GLU A 52 9.18 -3.45 9.29
CA GLU A 52 10.59 -3.05 9.29
C GLU A 52 10.82 -1.83 8.37
N TRP A 53 10.19 -1.84 7.20
CA TRP A 53 10.23 -0.75 6.23
C TRP A 53 9.59 0.52 6.78
N PHE A 54 8.39 0.45 7.34
CA PHE A 54 7.72 1.61 7.95
C PHE A 54 8.48 2.19 9.15
N ALA A 55 9.25 1.37 9.87
CA ALA A 55 10.06 1.82 10.99
C ALA A 55 11.34 2.58 10.58
N THR A 56 11.82 2.38 9.35
CA THR A 56 13.16 2.85 8.93
C THR A 56 13.14 3.79 7.73
N ALA A 57 12.09 3.75 6.90
CA ALA A 57 12.00 4.54 5.68
C ALA A 57 11.38 5.94 5.89
N GLY A 58 11.76 6.87 5.02
CA GLY A 58 11.08 8.15 4.86
C GLY A 58 9.95 8.04 3.83
N PHE A 59 8.84 8.72 4.09
CA PHE A 59 7.67 8.74 3.21
C PHE A 59 7.26 10.17 2.86
N ALA A 60 6.95 10.41 1.60
CA ALA A 60 6.49 11.68 1.08
C ALA A 60 5.16 11.52 0.32
N ALA A 61 4.13 12.25 0.76
CA ALA A 61 2.87 12.30 0.01
C ALA A 61 3.12 12.88 -1.38
N SER A 62 2.55 12.25 -2.41
CA SER A 62 2.74 12.62 -3.82
C SER A 62 4.21 12.64 -4.29
N GLY A 63 5.14 12.10 -3.50
CA GLY A 63 6.58 12.15 -3.79
C GLY A 63 7.20 13.54 -3.67
N GLU A 64 6.56 14.45 -2.93
CA GLU A 64 7.11 15.79 -2.69
C GLU A 64 8.24 15.73 -1.66
N ALA A 65 9.49 15.99 -2.08
CA ALA A 65 10.66 15.86 -1.22
C ALA A 65 10.58 16.73 0.06
N ALA A 66 9.92 17.90 -0.01
CA ALA A 66 9.69 18.76 1.14
C ALA A 66 8.74 18.15 2.19
N ALA A 67 7.93 17.17 1.80
CA ALA A 67 7.00 16.45 2.67
C ALA A 67 7.58 15.13 3.21
N LEU A 68 8.88 14.88 3.01
CA LEU A 68 9.54 13.66 3.48
C LEU A 68 9.57 13.62 5.01
N ALA A 69 8.94 12.60 5.59
CA ALA A 69 8.94 12.37 7.02
C ALA A 69 8.89 10.87 7.34
N PRO A 70 9.34 10.44 8.53
CA PRO A 70 9.06 9.10 9.02
C PRO A 70 7.54 8.84 9.06
N PHE A 71 7.14 7.60 8.81
CA PHE A 71 5.73 7.25 8.92
C PHE A 71 5.25 7.35 10.37
N GLN A 72 4.18 8.12 10.58
CA GLN A 72 3.51 8.24 11.88
C GLN A 72 2.11 7.63 11.76
N PRO A 73 1.85 6.47 12.42
CA PRO A 73 0.53 5.87 12.40
C PRO A 73 -0.51 6.78 13.06
N CYS A 74 -1.52 7.19 12.31
CA CYS A 74 -2.62 7.98 12.82
C CYS A 74 -3.69 7.08 13.45
N ALA A 75 -3.87 7.19 14.78
CA ALA A 75 -4.83 6.40 15.54
C ALA A 75 -6.27 6.45 14.96
N ALA A 76 -6.75 7.64 14.57
CA ALA A 76 -8.08 7.79 13.98
C ALA A 76 -8.23 7.05 12.64
N ARG A 77 -7.18 7.04 11.79
CA ARG A 77 -7.19 6.30 10.52
C ARG A 77 -7.15 4.79 10.76
N LEU A 78 -6.34 4.33 11.71
CA LEU A 78 -6.27 2.91 12.07
C LEU A 78 -7.59 2.41 12.67
N ALA A 79 -8.23 3.17 13.56
CA ALA A 79 -9.54 2.85 14.11
C ALA A 79 -10.63 2.78 13.03
N SER A 80 -10.57 3.65 12.01
CA SER A 80 -11.47 3.55 10.85
C SER A 80 -11.22 2.26 10.05
N LEU A 81 -9.96 1.80 9.94
CA LEU A 81 -9.60 0.57 9.23
C LEU A 81 -9.98 -0.68 10.03
N ASP A 82 -10.08 -0.63 11.35
CA ASP A 82 -10.55 -1.77 12.16
C ASP A 82 -11.96 -2.24 11.80
N GLN A 83 -12.79 -1.37 11.21
CA GLN A 83 -14.09 -1.77 10.68
C GLN A 83 -13.99 -2.86 9.60
N LEU A 84 -12.84 -2.98 8.91
CA LEU A 84 -12.58 -4.04 7.92
C LEU A 84 -12.56 -5.45 8.54
N LYS A 85 -12.36 -5.56 9.87
CA LYS A 85 -12.46 -6.85 10.59
C LYS A 85 -13.88 -7.41 10.58
N HIS A 86 -14.87 -6.52 10.53
CA HIS A 86 -16.28 -6.86 10.73
C HIS A 86 -17.14 -6.67 9.50
N ARG A 87 -16.70 -5.82 8.55
CA ARG A 87 -17.49 -5.45 7.37
C ARG A 87 -16.61 -5.35 6.14
N VAL A 88 -17.11 -5.89 5.04
CA VAL A 88 -16.58 -5.56 3.72
C VAL A 88 -17.07 -4.15 3.36
N ARG A 89 -16.22 -3.14 3.58
CA ARG A 89 -16.45 -1.79 3.06
C ARG A 89 -16.52 -1.81 1.52
N PRO A 90 -17.02 -0.74 0.86
CA PRO A 90 -16.72 -0.57 -0.56
C PRO A 90 -15.22 -0.76 -0.82
N ALA A 91 -14.93 -1.32 -1.98
CA ALA A 91 -13.61 -1.59 -2.51
C ALA A 91 -12.54 -0.57 -2.09
N LEU A 92 -11.58 -0.98 -1.26
CA LEU A 92 -10.40 -0.16 -1.00
C LEU A 92 -9.36 -0.37 -2.10
N ALA A 93 -8.82 0.73 -2.61
CA ALA A 93 -7.74 0.70 -3.58
C ALA A 93 -6.45 0.22 -2.92
N ILE A 94 -5.67 -0.57 -3.65
CA ILE A 94 -4.32 -0.94 -3.22
C ILE A 94 -3.42 0.30 -3.27
N PRO A 95 -2.71 0.64 -2.18
CA PRO A 95 -1.84 1.81 -2.16
C PRO A 95 -0.66 1.66 -3.11
N ARG A 96 -0.27 2.77 -3.76
CA ARG A 96 0.90 2.83 -4.62
C ARG A 96 2.08 3.45 -3.91
N PHE A 97 3.26 2.91 -4.18
CA PHE A 97 4.53 3.38 -3.66
C PHE A 97 5.59 3.39 -4.75
N TRP A 98 6.49 4.35 -4.72
CA TRP A 98 7.67 4.40 -5.57
C TRP A 98 8.88 4.91 -4.78
N GLN A 99 10.07 4.44 -5.13
CA GLN A 99 11.31 4.93 -4.56
C GLN A 99 11.62 6.33 -5.13
N LEU A 100 12.02 7.25 -4.25
CA LEU A 100 12.54 8.57 -4.61
C LEU A 100 14.07 8.51 -4.70
N ASP A 101 14.70 8.22 -3.58
CA ASP A 101 16.14 7.98 -3.43
C ASP A 101 16.36 7.09 -2.21
N GLY A 102 17.49 6.36 -2.15
CA GLY A 102 17.89 5.58 -0.97
C GLY A 102 16.74 4.80 -0.31
N SER A 103 16.44 5.15 0.94
CA SER A 103 15.34 4.60 1.75
C SER A 103 14.14 5.55 1.87
N ASN A 104 13.93 6.42 0.89
CA ASN A 104 12.84 7.39 0.83
C ASN A 104 11.86 7.05 -0.29
N TYR A 105 10.56 7.15 0.01
CA TYR A 105 9.50 6.64 -0.85
C TYR A 105 8.36 7.64 -1.00
N GLY A 106 7.83 7.75 -2.21
CA GLY A 106 6.60 8.47 -2.50
C GLY A 106 5.38 7.55 -2.42
N PHE A 107 4.22 8.13 -2.12
CA PHE A 107 2.92 7.43 -2.17
C PHE A 107 1.81 8.37 -2.67
N ASP A 108 0.79 7.85 -3.36
CA ASP A 108 -0.36 8.64 -3.82
C ASP A 108 -1.62 8.46 -2.94
N ALA A 109 -1.67 7.39 -2.15
CA ALA A 109 -2.75 7.06 -1.23
C ALA A 109 -2.21 6.78 0.17
N SER A 110 -3.05 7.00 1.18
CA SER A 110 -2.66 6.86 2.59
C SER A 110 -1.97 5.51 2.88
N PRO A 111 -0.71 5.50 3.38
CA PRO A 111 0.05 4.28 3.63
C PRO A 111 -0.48 3.45 4.81
N HIS A 112 -1.44 4.00 5.56
CA HIS A 112 -2.04 3.39 6.76
C HIS A 112 -2.72 2.04 6.48
N LEU A 113 -3.24 1.80 5.26
CA LEU A 113 -3.83 0.51 4.92
C LEU A 113 -2.77 -0.60 4.92
N SER A 114 -1.63 -0.36 4.28
CA SER A 114 -0.51 -1.31 4.24
C SER A 114 0.03 -1.59 5.64
N TYR A 115 0.19 -0.53 6.45
CA TYR A 115 0.60 -0.68 7.85
C TYR A 115 -0.42 -1.46 8.68
N TRP A 116 -1.72 -1.16 8.56
CA TRP A 116 -2.77 -1.85 9.29
C TRP A 116 -2.83 -3.34 8.95
N LEU A 117 -2.72 -3.70 7.67
CA LEU A 117 -2.65 -5.11 7.24
C LEU A 117 -1.44 -5.82 7.88
N ALA A 118 -0.29 -5.14 7.92
CA ALA A 118 0.93 -5.69 8.48
C ALA A 118 0.83 -5.93 10.01
N VAL A 119 0.31 -4.96 10.77
CA VAL A 119 0.09 -5.08 12.22
C VAL A 119 -0.94 -6.16 12.57
N ASN A 120 -1.90 -6.41 11.69
CA ASN A 120 -2.93 -7.44 11.87
C ASN A 120 -2.53 -8.81 11.27
N GLU A 121 -1.24 -9.02 11.00
CA GLU A 121 -0.67 -10.31 10.56
C GLU A 121 -1.38 -10.87 9.33
N ALA A 122 -1.75 -9.99 8.39
CA ALA A 122 -2.28 -10.40 7.10
C ALA A 122 -1.37 -11.44 6.42
N SER A 123 -1.89 -12.40 5.67
CA SER A 123 -0.99 -13.38 5.00
C SER A 123 -0.03 -12.75 3.99
N PHE A 124 -0.37 -11.56 3.47
CA PHE A 124 0.50 -10.70 2.68
C PHE A 124 -0.04 -9.26 2.69
N VAL A 125 0.80 -8.29 2.33
CA VAL A 125 0.41 -6.89 2.15
C VAL A 125 0.53 -6.53 0.67
N PRO A 126 -0.58 -6.33 -0.06
CA PRO A 126 -0.51 -5.95 -1.47
C PRO A 126 -0.12 -4.48 -1.62
N LEU A 127 0.83 -4.22 -2.51
CA LEU A 127 1.31 -2.89 -2.88
C LEU A 127 1.31 -2.78 -4.42
N LEU A 128 1.13 -1.57 -4.93
CA LEU A 128 1.41 -1.26 -6.33
C LEU A 128 2.73 -0.49 -6.41
N VAL A 129 3.65 -0.96 -7.25
CA VAL A 129 4.97 -0.34 -7.44
C VAL A 129 5.26 -0.17 -8.93
N PRO A 130 6.10 0.78 -9.36
CA PRO A 130 6.50 0.88 -10.75
C PRO A 130 7.21 -0.41 -11.19
N THR A 131 6.88 -0.94 -12.38
CA THR A 131 7.44 -2.20 -12.90
C THR A 131 8.98 -2.19 -12.90
N HIS A 132 9.58 -1.06 -13.26
CA HIS A 132 11.04 -0.89 -13.26
C HIS A 132 11.69 -0.89 -11.85
N GLN A 133 10.90 -0.67 -10.79
CA GLN A 133 11.35 -0.71 -9.40
C GLN A 133 10.99 -2.04 -8.71
N MET A 134 10.37 -2.99 -9.41
CA MET A 134 9.93 -4.27 -8.83
C MET A 134 11.06 -5.01 -8.12
N ALA A 135 12.26 -5.04 -8.71
CA ALA A 135 13.42 -5.70 -8.11
C ALA A 135 13.84 -5.06 -6.77
N HIS A 136 13.80 -3.72 -6.68
CA HIS A 136 14.10 -2.98 -5.47
C HIS A 136 13.12 -3.34 -4.35
N PHE A 137 11.82 -3.19 -4.63
CA PHE A 137 10.79 -3.49 -3.64
C PHE A 137 10.73 -4.97 -3.29
N SER A 138 10.96 -5.88 -4.22
CA SER A 138 10.98 -7.33 -3.93
C SER A 138 12.08 -7.68 -2.93
N ARG A 139 13.28 -7.12 -3.10
CA ARG A 139 14.39 -7.30 -2.16
C ARG A 139 14.07 -6.70 -0.80
N ALA A 140 13.44 -5.54 -0.76
CA ALA A 140 13.13 -4.85 0.48
C ALA A 140 11.97 -5.51 1.26
N LEU A 141 10.96 -6.04 0.56
CA LEU A 141 9.64 -6.29 1.14
C LEU A 141 9.12 -7.74 1.06
N VAL A 142 9.76 -8.66 0.32
CA VAL A 142 9.20 -10.01 0.11
C VAL A 142 9.89 -11.09 0.95
N ALA A 143 11.23 -11.12 0.95
CA ALA A 143 12.03 -12.18 1.55
C ALA A 143 12.11 -12.10 3.08
#